data_AF-A0A970F549-F1
#
_entry.id   AF-A0A970F549-F1
#
_cell.length_a   1.000
_cell.length_b   1.000
_cell.length_c   1.000
_cell.angle_alpha   90.00
_cell.angle_beta   90.00
_cell.angle_gamma   90.00
#
_symmetry.space_group_name_H-M   'P 1'
#
loop_
_entity.id
_entity.type
_entity.pdbx_description
1 polymer ?
#
loop_
_entity_poly.entity_id
_entity_poly.type
_entity_poly.pdbx_seq_one_letter_code
_entity_poly.pdbx_strand_id
1 'polypeptide(L)'
;MTDKNRPDTPVLKDGPSANEKPLKEILIDYEEKQTLVAFATTLETIARKLKEDGQFTFTQGTERLTIVPNAELEAEFKYEKKGTKHSFEIEFEWDEQDVASGKMKIE
;
A
#
# COMPACT_ATOMS: atom_id res chain seq x y z
N MET A 1 24.99 -61.80 17.38
CA MET A 1 25.02 -60.47 18.03
C MET A 1 26.04 -59.62 17.30
N THR A 2 25.57 -58.80 16.38
CA THR A 2 26.32 -57.86 15.52
C THR A 2 25.39 -56.68 15.30
N ASP A 3 25.76 -55.42 15.19
CA ASP A 3 26.97 -54.63 15.40
C ASP A 3 26.50 -53.17 15.08
N LYS A 4 27.28 -52.16 15.51
CA LYS A 4 27.31 -50.76 14.99
C LYS A 4 26.39 -49.69 15.59
N ASN A 5 27.02 -48.90 16.48
CA ASN A 5 26.79 -47.47 16.67
C ASN A 5 26.89 -46.68 15.35
N ARG A 6 25.99 -45.71 15.15
CA ARG A 6 26.22 -44.51 14.33
C ARG A 6 25.50 -43.32 15.00
N PRO A 7 26.19 -42.20 15.29
CA PRO A 7 25.49 -40.98 15.69
C PRO A 7 24.92 -40.32 14.43
N ASP A 8 23.60 -40.17 14.37
CA ASP A 8 22.94 -39.39 13.33
C ASP A 8 23.04 -37.90 13.68
N THR A 9 23.91 -37.19 12.96
CA THR A 9 23.91 -35.73 12.90
C THR A 9 22.69 -35.25 12.11
N PRO A 10 21.82 -34.37 12.64
CA PRO A 10 20.86 -33.69 11.79
C PRO A 10 21.51 -32.42 11.22
N VAL A 11 21.86 -32.54 9.94
CA VAL A 11 21.68 -31.57 8.85
C VAL A 11 21.36 -30.13 9.27
N LEU A 12 22.28 -29.21 8.96
CA LEU A 12 22.05 -27.77 8.88
C LEU A 12 20.86 -27.51 7.94
N LYS A 13 19.79 -26.90 8.46
CA LYS A 13 18.67 -26.43 7.63
C LYS A 13 18.66 -24.91 7.59
N ASP A 14 18.59 -24.46 6.35
CA ASP A 14 18.03 -23.20 5.87
C ASP A 14 18.92 -21.96 6.03
N GLY A 15 19.71 -21.70 4.98
CA GLY A 15 20.12 -20.34 4.63
C GLY A 15 18.90 -19.46 4.31
N PRO A 16 19.06 -18.13 4.27
CA PRO A 16 17.92 -17.22 4.20
C PRO A 16 17.11 -17.46 2.91
N SER A 17 15.84 -17.78 3.09
CA SER A 17 14.85 -17.95 2.02
C SER A 17 14.64 -16.61 1.31
N ALA A 18 15.19 -16.47 0.11
CA ALA A 18 15.04 -15.29 -0.72
C ALA A 18 13.68 -15.29 -1.44
N ASN A 19 12.56 -15.06 -0.73
CA ASN A 19 11.30 -14.63 -1.36
C ASN A 19 10.19 -14.15 -0.39
N GLU A 20 10.50 -13.38 0.64
CA GLU A 20 9.45 -12.75 1.44
C GLU A 20 8.98 -11.47 0.75
N LYS A 21 7.73 -11.48 0.23
CA LYS A 21 7.07 -10.26 -0.24
C LYS A 21 7.05 -9.25 0.91
N PRO A 22 7.25 -7.94 0.64
CA PRO A 22 7.15 -6.94 1.69
C PRO A 22 5.78 -7.04 2.37
N LEU A 23 5.78 -7.00 3.69
CA LEU A 23 4.56 -7.01 4.50
C LEU A 23 3.82 -5.68 4.27
N LYS A 24 2.50 -5.75 4.06
CA LYS A 24 1.66 -4.55 3.97
C LYS A 24 1.60 -3.86 5.33
N GLU A 25 2.05 -2.62 5.39
CA GLU A 25 1.87 -1.75 6.55
C GLU A 25 0.57 -0.93 6.37
N ILE A 26 -0.30 -0.92 7.38
CA ILE A 26 -1.53 -0.12 7.38
C ILE A 26 -1.26 1.11 8.26
N LEU A 27 -1.09 2.27 7.62
CA LEU A 27 -0.79 3.52 8.33
C LEU A 27 -2.05 4.18 8.90
N ILE A 28 -3.21 3.98 8.27
CA ILE A 28 -4.53 4.44 8.72
C ILE A 28 -5.57 3.37 8.36
N ASP A 29 -6.42 3.01 9.32
CA ASP A 29 -7.64 2.24 9.11
C ASP A 29 -8.82 3.00 9.74
N TYR A 30 -9.67 3.60 8.90
CA TYR A 30 -10.75 4.48 9.33
C TYR A 30 -12.05 4.18 8.59
N GLU A 31 -13.11 3.92 9.35
CA GLU A 31 -14.47 3.72 8.85
C GLU A 31 -15.46 4.59 9.63
N GLU A 32 -16.26 5.39 8.92
CA GLU A 32 -17.38 6.12 9.51
C GLU A 32 -18.61 6.16 8.60
N LYS A 33 -19.78 6.41 9.19
CA LYS A 33 -21.02 6.64 8.42
C LYS A 33 -21.15 8.12 8.10
N GLN A 34 -21.06 8.46 6.82
CA GLN A 34 -21.23 9.83 6.33
C GLN A 34 -22.54 10.02 5.56
N THR A 35 -22.97 11.26 5.42
CA THR A 35 -23.96 11.65 4.41
C THR A 35 -23.30 11.74 3.04
N LEU A 36 -24.07 11.63 1.95
CA LEU A 36 -23.55 11.76 0.58
C LEU A 36 -22.84 13.11 0.36
N VAL A 37 -23.41 14.20 0.90
CA VAL A 37 -22.83 15.54 0.77
C VAL A 37 -21.49 15.62 1.49
N ALA A 38 -21.40 15.13 2.73
CA ALA A 38 -20.15 15.13 3.49
C ALA A 38 -19.05 14.30 2.81
N PHE A 39 -19.41 13.13 2.27
CA PHE A 39 -18.50 12.30 1.49
C PHE A 39 -18.02 13.02 0.23
N ALA A 40 -18.92 13.62 -0.56
CA ALA A 40 -18.57 14.36 -1.76
C ALA A 40 -17.65 15.56 -1.46
N THR A 41 -17.92 16.29 -0.37
CA THR A 41 -17.05 17.39 0.09
C THR A 41 -15.66 16.90 0.49
N THR A 42 -15.55 15.70 1.06
CA THR A 42 -14.26 15.08 1.40
C THR A 42 -13.46 14.77 0.12
N LEU A 43 -14.09 14.13 -0.87
CA LEU A 43 -13.46 13.85 -2.17
C LEU A 43 -13.02 15.13 -2.88
N GLU A 44 -13.88 16.16 -2.89
CA GLU A 44 -13.54 17.47 -3.47
C GLU A 44 -12.34 18.10 -2.77
N THR A 45 -12.27 18.01 -1.45
CA THR A 45 -11.15 18.54 -0.67
C THR A 45 -9.84 17.82 -0.99
N ILE A 46 -9.85 16.49 -1.05
CA ILE A 46 -8.68 15.70 -1.43
C ILE A 46 -8.24 16.06 -2.84
N ALA A 47 -9.16 16.08 -3.80
CA ALA A 47 -8.85 16.40 -5.19
C ALA A 47 -8.29 17.82 -5.35
N ARG A 48 -8.83 18.80 -4.64
CA ARG A 48 -8.31 20.16 -4.63
C ARG A 48 -6.89 20.22 -4.05
N LYS A 49 -6.66 19.55 -2.91
CA LYS A 49 -5.34 19.51 -2.26
C LYS A 49 -4.27 18.84 -3.11
N LEU A 50 -4.59 17.74 -3.78
CA LEU A 50 -3.68 17.10 -4.73
C LEU A 50 -3.33 18.02 -5.92
N LYS A 51 -4.30 18.78 -6.45
CA LYS A 51 -4.07 19.71 -7.57
C LYS A 51 -3.25 20.93 -7.18
N GLU A 52 -3.51 21.50 -6.02
CA GLU A 52 -2.90 22.77 -5.56
C GLU A 52 -1.55 22.53 -4.89
N ASP A 53 -1.48 21.54 -3.99
CA ASP A 53 -0.37 21.35 -3.06
C ASP A 53 0.45 20.08 -3.38
N GLY A 54 -0.04 19.19 -4.25
CA GLY A 54 0.56 17.89 -4.54
C GLY A 54 0.46 16.86 -3.41
N GLN A 55 -0.19 17.23 -2.29
CA GLN A 55 -0.28 16.41 -1.09
C GLN A 55 -1.56 16.75 -0.31
N PHE A 56 -1.96 15.87 0.60
CA PHE A 56 -3.01 16.15 1.57
C PHE A 56 -2.67 15.54 2.92
N THR A 57 -3.24 16.10 3.99
CA THR A 57 -3.02 15.62 5.35
C THR A 57 -4.30 15.04 5.92
N PHE A 58 -4.26 13.77 6.32
CA PHE A 58 -5.29 13.16 7.13
C PHE A 58 -5.06 13.53 8.60
N THR A 59 -6.12 13.98 9.29
CA THR A 59 -6.05 14.34 10.71
C THR A 59 -7.14 13.61 11.47
N GLN A 60 -6.77 12.85 12.50
CA GLN A 60 -7.70 12.15 13.39
C GLN A 60 -7.30 12.40 14.84
N GLY A 61 -8.08 13.22 15.55
CA GLY A 61 -7.72 13.64 16.91
C GLY A 61 -6.37 14.36 16.94
N THR A 62 -5.37 13.73 17.57
CA THR A 62 -3.98 14.23 17.63
C THR A 62 -3.08 13.69 16.52
N GLU A 63 -3.52 12.67 15.80
CA GLU A 63 -2.75 12.02 14.74
C GLU A 63 -2.84 12.82 13.44
N ARG A 64 -1.69 12.96 12.77
CA ARG A 64 -1.56 13.64 11.48
C ARG A 64 -0.66 12.81 10.59
N LEU A 65 -1.17 12.40 9.43
CA LEU A 65 -0.40 11.75 8.37
C LEU A 65 -0.48 12.60 7.11
N THR A 66 0.67 12.96 6.55
CA THR A 66 0.71 13.64 5.24
C THR A 66 0.98 12.61 4.17
N ILE A 67 0.09 12.57 3.18
CA ILE A 67 0.16 11.68 2.04
C ILE A 67 0.68 12.49 0.86
N VAL A 68 1.78 12.05 0.28
CA VAL A 68 2.52 12.73 -0.80
C VAL A 68 2.69 11.77 -1.98
N PRO A 69 1.73 11.71 -2.91
CA PRO A 69 1.86 10.91 -4.12
C PRO A 69 2.92 11.47 -5.08
N ASN A 70 3.43 10.63 -5.97
CA ASN A 70 4.28 11.07 -7.08
C ASN A 70 3.47 11.71 -8.22
N ALA A 71 4.17 12.32 -9.17
CA ALA A 71 3.55 12.94 -10.35
C ALA A 71 2.81 11.93 -11.26
N GLU A 72 3.25 10.67 -11.23
CA GLU A 72 2.59 9.55 -11.91
C GLU A 72 2.04 8.59 -10.85
N LEU A 73 0.81 8.11 -11.10
CA LEU A 73 0.12 7.13 -10.26
C LEU A 73 -0.67 6.17 -11.14
N GLU A 74 -0.91 4.97 -10.63
CA GLU A 74 -1.92 4.06 -11.17
C GLU A 74 -3.21 4.24 -10.37
N ALA A 75 -4.35 4.33 -11.05
CA ALA A 75 -5.65 4.50 -10.40
C ALA A 75 -6.61 3.39 -10.84
N GLU A 76 -7.23 2.72 -9.86
CA GLU A 76 -8.29 1.75 -10.07
C GLU A 76 -9.63 2.32 -9.59
N PHE A 77 -10.68 2.07 -10.37
CA PHE A 77 -12.05 2.38 -10.03
C PHE A 77 -12.87 1.10 -10.13
N LYS A 78 -13.46 0.69 -9.01
CA LYS A 78 -14.22 -0.56 -8.95
C LYS A 78 -15.63 -0.31 -8.45
N TYR A 79 -16.60 -0.88 -9.14
CA TYR A 79 -18.00 -0.86 -8.73
C TYR A 79 -18.55 -2.27 -8.62
N GLU A 80 -19.07 -2.62 -7.45
CA GLU A 80 -19.64 -3.93 -7.17
C GLU A 80 -21.07 -3.82 -6.64
N LYS A 81 -21.87 -4.85 -6.93
CA LYS A 81 -23.23 -4.99 -6.41
C LYS A 81 -23.44 -6.41 -5.85
N LYS A 82 -23.84 -6.49 -4.58
CA LYS A 82 -24.21 -7.75 -3.91
C LYS A 82 -25.62 -7.63 -3.34
N GLY A 83 -26.60 -8.17 -4.07
CA GLY A 83 -28.02 -8.01 -3.75
C GLY A 83 -28.45 -6.54 -3.89
N THR A 84 -28.90 -5.93 -2.80
CA THR A 84 -29.24 -4.50 -2.72
C THR A 84 -28.09 -3.62 -2.24
N LYS A 85 -26.96 -4.21 -1.82
CA LYS A 85 -25.78 -3.46 -1.40
C LYS A 85 -24.93 -3.10 -2.62
N HIS A 86 -24.48 -1.86 -2.64
CA HIS A 86 -23.57 -1.29 -3.62
C HIS A 86 -22.26 -0.89 -2.95
N SER A 87 -21.14 -1.14 -3.62
CA SER A 87 -19.80 -0.71 -3.21
C SER A 87 -19.11 -0.02 -4.36
N PHE A 88 -18.44 1.10 -4.08
CA PHE A 88 -17.58 1.80 -5.04
C PHE A 88 -16.24 2.06 -4.36
N GLU A 89 -15.16 1.66 -5.01
CA GLU A 89 -13.79 1.83 -4.53
C GLU A 89 -13.04 2.75 -5.51
N ILE A 90 -12.29 3.69 -4.93
CA ILE A 90 -11.32 4.53 -5.62
C ILE A 90 -10.00 4.22 -4.95
N GLU A 91 -9.06 3.64 -5.69
CA GLU A 91 -7.72 3.34 -5.22
C GLU A 91 -6.72 4.01 -6.16
N PHE A 92 -5.65 4.55 -5.58
CA PHE A 92 -4.50 4.99 -6.35
C PHE A 92 -3.22 4.59 -5.63
N GLU A 93 -2.28 4.06 -6.41
CA GLU A 93 -1.00 3.54 -5.92
C GLU A 93 0.15 4.33 -6.55
N TRP A 94 1.21 4.50 -5.78
CA TRP A 94 2.46 5.12 -6.23
C TRP A 94 3.63 4.49 -5.48
N ASP A 95 4.77 4.37 -6.15
CA ASP A 95 6.03 3.98 -5.51
C ASP A 95 6.70 5.18 -4.85
N GLU A 96 7.43 5.00 -3.74
CA GLU A 96 8.01 6.14 -3.02
C GLU A 96 9.12 6.89 -3.81
N GLN A 97 9.68 6.32 -4.89
CA GLN A 97 10.49 7.02 -5.91
C GLN A 97 10.57 6.18 -7.19
N ASP A 98 10.17 6.73 -8.34
CA ASP A 98 10.82 6.37 -9.61
C ASP A 98 12.04 7.31 -9.75
N VAL A 99 13.15 6.95 -9.10
CA VAL A 99 14.44 7.61 -9.39
C VAL A 99 14.68 7.32 -10.86
N ALA A 100 14.45 8.32 -11.72
CA ALA A 100 14.70 8.26 -13.15
C ALA A 100 15.97 7.46 -13.38
N SER A 101 15.80 6.20 -13.80
CA SER A 101 16.91 5.31 -14.06
C SER A 101 17.70 5.99 -15.17
N GLY A 102 18.82 6.60 -14.79
CA GLY A 102 19.63 7.38 -15.68
C GLY A 102 19.95 6.50 -16.87
N LYS A 103 19.37 6.81 -18.04
CA LYS A 103 19.76 6.12 -19.27
C LYS A 103 21.26 6.34 -19.41
N MET A 104 22.01 5.27 -19.21
CA MET A 104 23.45 5.21 -19.41
C MET A 104 23.73 5.74 -20.82
N LYS A 105 24.42 6.87 -20.91
CA LYS A 105 25.04 7.31 -22.16
C LYS A 105 26.40 6.65 -22.23
N ILE A 106 26.65 5.93 -23.31
CA ILE A 106 28.00 5.49 -23.71
C ILE A 106 28.53 6.58 -24.64
N GLU A 107 29.76 7.03 -24.40
CA GLU A 107 30.53 7.88 -25.33
C GLU A 107 31.04 7.07 -26.53
#